data_AF-A0A929DCX0-F1
#
_entry.id   AF-A0A929DCX0-F1
#
_cell.length_a   1.000
_cell.length_b   1.000
_cell.length_c   1.000
_cell.angle_alpha   90.00
_cell.angle_beta   90.00
_cell.angle_gamma   90.00
#
_symmetry.space_group_name_H-M   'P 1'
#
loop_
_entity.id
_entity.type
_entity.pdbx_description
1 polymer ?
#
loop_
_entity_poly.entity_id
_entity_poly.type
_entity_poly.pdbx_seq_one_letter_code
_entity_poly.pdbx_strand_id
1 'polypeptide(L)'
;MRAPVRVLLMLLAIVLVIGLVGVGYGFVIVRRPWPQTDGTIQVDNLQAEVTVIRDSWGIPHIYASNSHDLFFAQGYVHAQDRFWQMEFWRRIGSGRLECWCSRRSRLHRPPLGGVAAACAGSCMSEQANSRKGASKCLDNAL
;
A
#
# COMPACT_ATOMS: atom_id res chain seq x y z
N MET A 1 -39.59 -37.73 -22.05
CA MET A 1 -38.86 -37.76 -20.75
C MET A 1 -37.37 -37.39 -20.81
N ARG A 2 -36.72 -37.29 -21.98
CA ARG A 2 -35.28 -36.97 -22.09
C ARG A 2 -34.93 -35.46 -22.11
N ALA A 3 -35.91 -34.60 -22.41
CA ALA A 3 -35.74 -33.15 -22.46
C ALA A 3 -35.39 -32.49 -21.11
N PRO A 4 -36.07 -32.80 -19.96
CA PRO A 4 -35.71 -32.16 -18.68
C PRO A 4 -34.34 -32.61 -18.17
N VAL A 5 -33.93 -33.85 -18.45
CA VAL A 5 -32.61 -34.38 -18.09
C VAL A 5 -31.50 -33.64 -18.85
N ARG A 6 -31.68 -33.35 -20.13
CA ARG A 6 -30.72 -32.56 -20.92
C ARG A 6 -30.59 -31.12 -20.41
N VAL A 7 -31.70 -30.50 -20.04
CA VAL A 7 -31.71 -29.14 -19.47
C VAL A 7 -31.01 -29.11 -18.10
N LEU A 8 -31.28 -30.10 -17.24
CA LEU A 8 -30.61 -30.23 -15.94
C LEU A 8 -29.10 -30.42 -16.09
N LEU A 9 -28.66 -31.26 -17.04
CA LEU A 9 -27.24 -31.46 -17.35
C LEU A 9 -26.57 -30.17 -17.89
N MET A 10 -27.27 -29.41 -18.75
CA MET A 10 -26.75 -28.12 -19.24
C MET A 10 -26.59 -27.10 -18.11
N LEU A 11 -27.56 -26.99 -17.19
CA LEU A 11 -27.46 -26.08 -16.04
C LEU A 11 -26.31 -26.48 -15.11
N LEU A 12 -26.14 -27.77 -14.84
CA LEU A 12 -25.06 -28.27 -13.99
C LEU A 12 -23.68 -28.03 -14.63
N ALA A 13 -23.57 -28.21 -15.96
CA ALA A 13 -22.35 -27.88 -16.70
C ALA A 13 -22.03 -26.38 -16.68
N ILE A 14 -23.04 -25.51 -16.83
CA ILE A 14 -22.85 -24.06 -16.76
C ILE A 14 -22.36 -23.62 -15.38
N VAL A 15 -22.96 -24.14 -14.30
CA VAL A 15 -22.52 -23.85 -12.92
C VAL A 15 -21.09 -24.32 -12.68
N LEU A 16 -20.73 -25.51 -13.19
CA LEU A 16 -19.37 -26.04 -13.10
C LEU A 16 -18.35 -25.14 -13.82
N VAL A 17 -18.69 -24.67 -15.03
CA VAL A 17 -17.84 -23.76 -15.82
C VAL A 17 -17.68 -22.42 -15.12
N ILE A 18 -18.76 -21.83 -14.59
CA ILE A 18 -18.69 -20.56 -13.83
C ILE A 18 -17.81 -20.72 -12.59
N GLY A 19 -17.94 -21.84 -11.86
CA GLY A 19 -17.09 -22.13 -10.71
C GLY A 19 -15.61 -22.22 -11.08
N LEU A 20 -15.27 -22.94 -12.15
CA LEU A 20 -13.89 -23.06 -12.65
C LEU A 20 -13.32 -21.70 -13.09
N VAL A 21 -14.10 -20.89 -13.79
CA VAL A 21 -13.69 -19.54 -14.22
C VAL A 21 -13.49 -18.65 -12.99
N GLY A 22 -14.38 -18.69 -12.00
CA GLY A 22 -14.25 -17.92 -10.77
C GLY A 22 -13.00 -18.29 -9.96
N VAL A 23 -12.71 -19.59 -9.83
CA VAL A 23 -11.50 -20.08 -9.15
C VAL A 23 -10.25 -19.70 -9.92
N GLY A 24 -10.23 -19.88 -11.24
CA GLY A 24 -9.09 -19.49 -12.08
C GLY A 24 -8.83 -17.98 -12.03
N TYR A 25 -9.89 -17.17 -12.09
CA TYR A 25 -9.80 -15.72 -12.02
C TYR A 25 -9.32 -15.24 -10.64
N GLY A 26 -9.86 -15.82 -9.57
CA GLY A 26 -9.41 -15.55 -8.20
C GLY A 26 -7.94 -15.92 -8.00
N PHE A 27 -7.51 -17.07 -8.52
CA PHE A 27 -6.11 -17.51 -8.45
C PHE A 27 -5.15 -16.55 -9.17
N VAL A 28 -5.55 -16.03 -10.32
CA VAL A 28 -4.76 -15.02 -11.06
C VAL A 28 -4.69 -13.72 -10.28
N ILE A 29 -5.82 -13.21 -9.76
CA ILE A 29 -5.86 -11.94 -9.01
C ILE A 29 -5.01 -12.02 -7.74
N VAL A 30 -5.05 -13.15 -7.02
CA VAL A 30 -4.29 -13.34 -5.77
C VAL A 30 -2.78 -13.45 -6.03
N ARG A 31 -2.35 -13.90 -7.22
CA ARG A 31 -0.92 -14.08 -7.57
C ARG A 31 -0.27 -12.89 -8.28
N ARG A 32 -1.05 -11.95 -8.84
CA ARG A 32 -0.52 -10.73 -9.46
C ARG A 32 0.22 -9.74 -8.54
N PRO A 33 -0.07 -9.61 -7.23
CA PRO A 33 0.56 -8.58 -6.41
C PRO A 33 1.91 -8.99 -5.83
N TRP A 34 2.46 -10.16 -6.20
CA TRP A 34 3.78 -10.55 -5.74
C TRP A 34 4.85 -9.72 -6.48
N PRO A 35 5.68 -8.95 -5.76
CA PRO A 35 6.73 -8.18 -6.39
C PRO A 35 7.73 -9.14 -7.05
N GLN A 36 8.20 -8.78 -8.25
CA GLN A 36 9.27 -9.54 -8.91
C GLN A 36 10.57 -9.29 -8.14
N THR A 37 10.94 -10.24 -7.27
CA THR A 37 12.17 -10.21 -6.48
C THR A 37 13.38 -10.67 -7.26
N ASP A 38 13.14 -11.39 -8.37
CA ASP A 38 14.15 -12.05 -9.18
C ASP A 38 13.97 -11.68 -10.65
N GLY A 39 15.08 -11.45 -11.34
CA GLY A 39 15.13 -11.12 -12.76
C GLY A 39 15.80 -9.78 -13.04
N THR A 40 15.88 -9.44 -14.33
CA THR A 40 16.45 -8.17 -14.81
C THR A 40 15.33 -7.21 -15.14
N ILE A 41 15.32 -6.05 -14.47
CA ILE A 41 14.35 -4.98 -14.70
C ILE A 41 15.09 -3.82 -15.35
N GLN A 42 14.62 -3.40 -16.52
CA GLN A 42 15.14 -2.19 -17.16
C GLN A 42 14.43 -0.98 -16.54
N VAL A 43 15.21 -0.04 -16.04
CA VAL A 43 14.69 1.20 -15.44
C VAL A 43 15.28 2.38 -16.18
N ASP A 44 14.41 3.23 -16.71
CA ASP A 44 14.81 4.49 -17.32
C ASP A 44 15.41 5.36 -16.21
N ASN A 45 16.68 5.79 -16.38
CA ASN A 45 17.50 6.62 -15.45
C ASN A 45 18.58 5.90 -14.61
N LEU A 46 18.98 4.66 -14.95
CA LEU A 46 20.25 4.07 -14.47
C LEU A 46 21.41 4.47 -15.38
N GLN A 47 22.53 4.96 -14.81
CA GLN A 47 23.73 5.27 -15.59
C GLN A 47 24.63 4.05 -15.80
N ALA A 48 24.66 3.15 -14.82
CA ALA A 48 25.41 1.89 -14.85
C ALA A 48 24.57 0.73 -14.31
N GLU A 49 25.02 -0.49 -14.57
CA GLU A 49 24.39 -1.71 -14.06
C GLU A 49 24.48 -1.77 -12.51
N VAL A 50 23.36 -2.12 -11.88
CA VAL A 50 23.26 -2.32 -10.42
C VAL A 50 22.77 -3.73 -10.15
N THR A 51 23.49 -4.44 -9.28
CA THR A 51 23.11 -5.79 -8.85
C THR A 51 22.54 -5.74 -7.43
N VAL A 52 21.36 -6.33 -7.25
CA VAL A 52 20.71 -6.46 -5.93
C VAL A 52 20.61 -7.94 -5.58
N ILE A 53 21.22 -8.34 -4.47
CA ILE A 53 21.21 -9.72 -3.97
C ILE A 53 20.47 -9.74 -2.64
N ARG A 54 19.44 -10.57 -2.51
CA ARG A 54 18.75 -10.80 -1.22
C ARG A 54 19.32 -12.04 -0.56
N ASP A 55 19.71 -11.92 0.70
CA ASP A 55 20.19 -13.06 1.49
C ASP A 55 19.03 -13.98 1.93
N SER A 56 19.36 -15.06 2.65
CA SER A 56 18.35 -16.01 3.18
C SER A 56 17.39 -15.39 4.20
N TRP A 57 17.72 -14.23 4.77
CA TRP A 57 16.92 -13.48 5.72
C TRP A 57 16.11 -12.35 5.06
N GLY A 58 16.22 -12.20 3.74
CA GLY A 58 15.54 -11.16 2.96
C GLY A 58 16.21 -9.79 3.04
N ILE A 59 17.43 -9.70 3.55
CA ILE A 59 18.22 -8.46 3.62
C ILE A 59 18.83 -8.19 2.23
N PRO A 60 18.56 -7.01 1.63
CA PRO A 60 19.09 -6.67 0.33
C PRO A 60 20.50 -6.09 0.41
N HIS A 61 21.42 -6.66 -0.35
CA HIS A 61 22.76 -6.15 -0.63
C HIS A 61 22.80 -5.54 -2.03
N ILE A 62 23.18 -4.26 -2.12
CA ILE A 62 23.15 -3.49 -3.38
C ILE A 62 24.59 -3.18 -3.79
N TYR A 63 24.97 -3.60 -4.98
CA TYR A 63 26.28 -3.34 -5.58
C TYR A 63 26.10 -2.43 -6.79
N ALA A 64 26.73 -1.25 -6.73
CA ALA A 64 26.69 -0.25 -7.80
C ALA A 64 28.07 0.39 -7.98
N SER A 65 28.36 0.84 -9.20
CA SER A 65 29.62 1.54 -9.52
C SER A 65 29.58 3.03 -9.20
N ASN A 66 28.38 3.61 -9.08
CA ASN A 66 28.16 5.04 -8.85
C ASN A 66 27.26 5.24 -7.61
N SER A 67 27.49 6.33 -6.86
CA SER A 67 26.68 6.69 -5.71
C SER A 67 25.24 7.06 -6.10
N HIS A 68 25.06 7.72 -7.25
CA HIS A 68 23.72 8.09 -7.75
C HIS A 68 22.84 6.84 -7.95
N ASP A 69 23.37 5.83 -8.66
CA ASP A 69 22.64 4.61 -8.97
C ASP A 69 22.45 3.74 -7.72
N LEU A 70 23.38 3.80 -6.75
CA LEU A 70 23.24 3.15 -5.45
C LEU A 70 22.05 3.70 -4.66
N PHE A 71 21.91 5.02 -4.57
CA PHE A 71 20.78 5.65 -3.86
C PHE A 71 19.46 5.40 -4.58
N PHE A 72 19.47 5.41 -5.92
CA PHE A 72 18.29 5.09 -6.72
C PHE A 72 17.83 3.64 -6.47
N ALA A 73 18.75 2.68 -6.55
CA ALA A 73 18.46 1.28 -6.30
C ALA A 73 18.02 1.03 -4.84
N GLN A 74 18.62 1.73 -3.88
CA GLN A 74 18.21 1.67 -2.48
C GLN A 74 16.74 2.11 -2.30
N GLY A 75 16.37 3.24 -2.89
CA GLY A 75 14.98 3.72 -2.89
C GLY A 75 14.01 2.73 -3.55
N TYR A 76 14.42 2.13 -4.66
CA TYR A 76 13.63 1.13 -5.39
C TYR A 76 13.37 -0.12 -4.55
N VAL A 77 14.40 -0.70 -3.94
CA VAL A 77 14.29 -1.87 -3.05
C VAL A 77 13.42 -1.54 -1.83
N HIS A 78 13.64 -0.38 -1.22
CA HIS A 78 12.83 0.08 -0.11
C HIS A 78 11.35 0.23 -0.46
N ALA A 79 11.03 0.73 -1.66
CA ALA A 79 9.66 0.78 -2.14
C ALA A 79 9.07 -0.63 -2.29
N GLN A 80 9.80 -1.62 -2.82
CA GLN A 80 9.28 -2.98 -2.94
C GLN A 80 8.84 -3.58 -1.59
N ASP A 81 9.64 -3.39 -0.53
CA ASP A 81 9.38 -4.04 0.76
C ASP A 81 8.42 -3.24 1.65
N ARG A 82 8.49 -1.90 1.59
CA ARG A 82 7.85 -1.02 2.58
C ARG A 82 7.02 0.10 1.97
N PHE A 83 6.61 -0.02 0.70
CA PHE A 83 5.79 0.99 0.01
C PHE A 83 4.64 1.51 0.88
N TRP A 84 3.87 0.58 1.45
CA TRP A 84 2.69 0.93 2.23
C TRP A 84 3.03 1.72 3.49
N GLN A 85 4.14 1.39 4.17
CA GLN A 85 4.55 2.09 5.40
C GLN A 85 4.99 3.51 5.06
N MET A 86 5.80 3.69 4.03
CA MET A 86 6.26 5.01 3.59
C MET A 86 5.09 5.89 3.18
N GLU A 87 4.16 5.33 2.40
CA GLU A 87 2.98 6.05 1.95
C GLU A 87 2.03 6.39 3.11
N PHE A 88 1.89 5.47 4.08
CA PHE A 88 1.09 5.70 5.28
C PHE A 88 1.68 6.81 6.14
N TRP A 89 2.98 6.75 6.45
CA TRP A 89 3.68 7.79 7.21
C TRP A 89 3.67 9.15 6.49
N ARG A 90 3.81 9.16 5.15
CA ARG A 90 3.67 10.38 4.34
C ARG A 90 2.27 10.97 4.43
N ARG A 91 1.22 10.13 4.46
CA ARG A 91 -0.17 10.58 4.63
C ARG A 91 -0.45 11.09 6.04
N ILE A 92 0.13 10.47 7.07
CA ILE A 92 0.07 10.94 8.46
C ILE A 92 0.71 12.33 8.56
N GLY A 93 1.97 12.47 8.12
CA GLY A 93 2.69 13.76 8.19
C GLY A 93 2.06 14.88 7.36
N SER A 94 1.28 14.53 6.32
CA SER A 94 0.53 15.51 5.52
C SER A 94 -0.82 15.94 6.12
N GLY A 95 -1.23 15.43 7.28
CA GLY A 95 -2.50 15.76 7.94
C GLY A 95 -3.77 15.23 7.24
N ARG A 96 -3.63 14.50 6.13
CA ARG A 96 -4.79 14.01 5.34
C ARG A 96 -5.54 12.84 5.99
N LEU A 97 -4.92 12.17 6.95
CA LEU A 97 -5.61 11.18 7.80
C LEU A 97 -6.44 11.85 8.91
N GLU A 98 -6.17 13.12 9.21
CA GLU A 98 -6.78 13.81 10.35
C GLU A 98 -8.21 14.26 10.07
N CYS A 99 -8.60 14.48 8.81
CA CYS A 99 -10.00 14.70 8.49
C CYS A 99 -10.87 13.48 8.89
N TRP A 100 -10.32 12.27 8.77
CA TRP A 100 -11.04 11.05 9.10
C TRP A 100 -11.06 10.79 10.62
N CYS A 101 -9.92 11.00 11.30
CA CYS A 101 -9.80 10.75 12.74
C CYS A 101 -10.44 11.87 13.61
N SER A 102 -10.32 13.13 13.19
CA SER A 102 -10.86 14.31 13.91
C SER A 102 -12.39 14.38 13.90
N ARG A 103 -13.06 13.66 12.99
CA ARG A 103 -14.53 13.57 12.96
C ARG A 103 -15.09 12.54 13.95
N ARG A 104 -14.29 11.57 14.43
CA ARG A 104 -14.72 10.50 15.35
C ARG A 104 -14.42 10.80 16.82
N SER A 105 -13.42 11.62 17.12
CA SER A 105 -13.08 12.02 18.50
C SER A 105 -14.10 12.95 19.16
N ARG A 106 -15.11 13.44 18.42
CA ARG A 106 -16.17 14.31 18.97
C ARG A 106 -17.35 13.55 19.59
N LEU A 107 -17.45 12.23 19.42
CA LEU A 107 -18.58 11.43 19.91
C LEU A 107 -18.32 10.70 21.24
N HIS A 108 -17.07 10.62 21.69
CA HIS A 108 -16.70 9.99 22.95
C HIS A 108 -15.70 10.86 23.71
N ARG A 109 -16.22 11.66 24.63
CA ARG A 109 -15.44 12.21 25.74
C ARG A 109 -15.41 11.11 26.82
N PRO A 110 -14.28 10.41 27.07
CA PRO A 110 -14.18 9.61 28.28
C PRO A 110 -14.13 10.56 29.50
N PRO A 111 -14.90 10.30 30.56
CA PRO A 111 -14.70 10.98 31.82
C PRO A 111 -13.34 10.56 32.40
N LEU A 112 -12.46 11.55 32.53
CA LEU A 112 -11.31 11.67 33.44
C LEU A 112 -10.79 10.37 34.09
N GLY A 113 -9.60 9.92 33.67
CA GLY A 113 -8.82 8.94 34.44
C GLY A 113 -7.69 8.26 33.68
N GLY A 114 -6.54 8.94 33.53
CA GLY A 114 -5.23 8.30 33.32
C GLY A 114 -4.86 7.83 31.90
N VAL A 115 -3.62 8.12 31.51
CA VAL A 115 -2.81 7.56 30.40
C VAL A 115 -3.01 8.06 28.95
N ALA A 116 -4.09 8.78 28.60
CA ALA A 116 -4.28 9.29 27.22
C ALA A 116 -3.57 10.63 26.86
N ALA A 117 -2.61 11.09 27.67
CA ALA A 117 -1.93 12.38 27.46
C ALA A 117 -0.74 12.33 26.47
N ALA A 118 -0.29 11.13 26.06
CA ALA A 118 0.93 11.01 25.25
C ALA A 118 0.75 11.39 23.77
N CYS A 119 -0.41 11.14 23.16
CA CYS A 119 -0.61 11.43 21.72
C CYS A 119 -0.93 12.90 21.41
N ALA A 120 -1.33 13.69 22.40
CA ALA A 120 -1.62 15.11 22.21
C ALA A 120 -0.34 15.98 22.14
N GLY A 121 0.76 15.52 22.74
CA GLY A 121 2.00 16.29 22.82
C GLY A 121 2.73 16.46 21.48
N SER A 122 2.77 15.41 20.65
CA SER A 122 3.53 15.43 19.39
C SER A 122 2.81 16.17 18.25
N CYS A 123 1.51 16.45 18.39
CA CYS A 123 0.73 17.16 17.35
C CYS A 123 0.75 18.68 17.56
N MET A 124 1.05 19.17 18.77
CA MET A 124 1.03 20.60 19.08
C MET A 124 2.32 21.34 18.65
N SER A 125 3.48 20.65 18.61
CA SER A 125 4.75 21.31 18.26
C SER A 125 4.91 21.60 16.77
N GLU A 126 4.26 20.84 15.89
CA GLU A 126 4.35 21.02 14.43
C GLU A 126 3.30 22.02 13.89
N GLN A 127 2.25 22.34 14.66
CA GLN A 127 1.18 23.27 14.24
C GLN A 127 1.53 24.75 14.46
N ALA A 128 2.55 25.08 15.26
CA ALA A 128 2.98 26.47 15.44
C ALA A 128 3.65 27.08 14.18
N ASN A 129 4.11 26.25 13.23
CA ASN A 129 4.83 26.69 12.03
C ASN A 129 4.03 26.57 10.71
N SER A 130 2.79 26.05 10.74
CA SER A 130 2.05 25.73 9.50
C SER A 130 0.65 26.36 9.44
N ARG A 131 0.57 27.68 9.59
CA ARG A 131 -0.64 28.45 9.18
C ARG A 131 -0.99 28.30 7.69
N LYS A 132 -0.11 27.71 6.87
CA LYS A 132 -0.33 27.45 5.44
C LYS A 132 -1.07 26.13 5.15
N GLY A 133 -1.22 25.23 6.14
CA GLY A 133 -1.92 23.94 5.96
C GLY A 133 -3.45 24.08 5.97
N ALA A 134 -3.99 25.00 6.76
CA ALA A 134 -5.44 25.15 6.93
C ALA A 134 -6.14 25.74 5.69
N SER A 135 -5.49 26.64 4.94
CA SER A 135 -6.11 27.26 3.75
C SER A 135 -6.28 26.25 2.60
N LYS A 136 -5.30 25.36 2.40
CA LYS A 136 -5.36 24.33 1.34
C LYS A 136 -6.47 23.30 1.52
N CYS A 137 -7.01 23.14 2.72
CA CYS A 137 -8.15 22.26 2.98
C CYS A 137 -9.49 22.90 2.60
N LEU A 138 -9.61 24.23 2.61
CA LEU A 138 -10.82 24.92 2.14
C LEU A 138 -10.88 24.96 0.61
N ASP A 139 -9.73 25.10 -0.06
CA ASP A 139 -9.69 25.29 -1.52
C ASP A 139 -9.99 24.01 -2.32
N ASN A 140 -9.96 22.83 -1.68
CA ASN A 140 -10.25 21.53 -2.33
C ASN A 140 -11.61 20.92 -1.91
N ALA A 141 -12.47 21.72 -1.28
CA ALA A 141 -13.82 21.34 -0.88
C ALA A 141 -14.93 22.07 -1.66
N LEU A 142 -14.55 22.80 -2.73
CA LEU A 142 -15.44 23.37 -3.76
C LEU A 142 -15.19 22.70 -5.10
#